data_AF-A0A9E4JIZ9-F1
#
_entry.id   AF-A0A9E4JIZ9-F1
#
_cell.length_a   1.000
_cell.length_b   1.000
_cell.length_c   1.000
_cell.angle_alpha   90.00
_cell.angle_beta   90.00
_cell.angle_gamma   90.00
#
_symmetry.space_group_name_H-M   'P 1'
#
loop_
_entity.id
_entity.type
_entity.pdbx_description
1 polymer ?
#
loop_
_entity_poly.entity_id
_entity_poly.type
_entity_poly.pdbx_seq_one_letter_code
_entity_poly.pdbx_strand_id
1 'polypeptide(L)'
;MVVLVLALTVPLGCRGCSDETVLARLHTMSGHVTRDFDRARSDWQAAAPGATFRMGDGIKSDADGQARLSLADGSVLTVRPHTRLRFLPGRPEERTLHVELGEVLFEAHAGSRLRSAVGLALIEAGSQVVIRSVGSKTHYEVVVGLARFQHEGTVTNVTATAGQKITVDLQAAELEPPPPAILAPEPEPVPAPAELPVAGGGGVERPGGDTVVVVPGGSLLVRSTADFEVEAGGSFVVHDPAPPSAVKVSFGHLCPEGGRLRLGPRRLSDPSLSEPGSALAVMGPGTHRYAVVCGSQGRPVAQGNIQVLRDPGTSELPRLPPATQLDTDGRRYTILYQNHLPEVRVTWPDAPSAERYELQLTGERLAKTLPTPRPAYVFKPATLPEGTFALVFAVAGEGAARSAETALTIRFDNAAPTAVVRAPRDRRFKAGQPVEVEGIALPGWQVSSRGEPLALDPQHRFSGTVTLGPPWRAIAIRFEHRERGVHYYLRRPAGRPR
;
A
#
# COMPACT_ATOMS: atom_id res chain seq x y z
N MET A 1 14.28 -3.69 91.89
CA MET A 1 13.36 -4.20 90.84
C MET A 1 12.76 -2.99 90.15
N VAL A 2 13.29 -2.62 88.98
CA VAL A 2 12.78 -1.52 88.16
C VAL A 2 12.34 -2.16 86.84
N VAL A 3 11.04 -2.12 86.58
CA VAL A 3 10.43 -2.66 85.35
C VAL A 3 10.56 -1.57 84.27
N LEU A 4 11.40 -1.82 83.28
CA LEU A 4 11.58 -0.96 82.11
C LEU A 4 10.53 -1.33 81.06
N VAL A 5 9.53 -0.48 80.87
CA VAL A 5 8.51 -0.62 79.81
C VAL A 5 9.12 -0.09 78.51
N LEU A 6 9.47 -1.02 77.60
CA LEU A 6 9.95 -0.72 76.26
C LEU A 6 8.74 -0.42 75.37
N ALA A 7 8.50 0.86 75.06
CA ALA A 7 7.49 1.28 74.10
C ALA A 7 7.94 0.92 72.67
N LEU A 8 7.35 -0.14 72.11
CA LEU A 8 7.54 -0.55 70.72
C LEU A 8 6.71 0.36 69.82
N THR A 9 7.35 1.35 69.19
CA THR A 9 6.73 2.16 68.12
C THR A 9 6.66 1.32 66.84
N VAL A 10 5.46 0.83 66.52
CA VAL A 10 5.16 0.18 65.24
C VAL A 10 5.05 1.26 64.16
N PRO A 11 5.90 1.30 63.13
CA PRO A 11 5.62 2.12 61.97
C PRO A 11 4.41 1.52 61.24
N LEU A 12 3.29 2.23 61.27
CA LEU A 12 2.16 2.01 60.36
C LEU A 12 2.68 2.18 58.93
N GLY A 13 3.01 1.06 58.31
CA GLY A 13 3.32 1.00 56.89
C GLY A 13 2.13 1.50 56.10
N CYS A 14 2.30 2.65 55.44
CA CYS A 14 1.41 3.13 54.40
C CYS A 14 1.34 2.09 53.27
N ARG A 15 0.41 1.13 53.37
CA ARG A 15 -0.06 0.34 52.22
C ARG A 15 -1.02 1.20 51.41
N GLY A 16 -0.48 2.25 50.82
CA GLY A 16 -1.10 3.04 49.77
C GLY A 16 -0.33 2.84 48.48
N CYS A 17 -0.07 1.59 48.09
CA CYS A 17 0.45 1.30 46.75
C CYS A 17 -0.72 1.39 45.79
N SER A 18 -0.76 2.47 45.02
CA SER A 18 -1.62 2.61 43.86
C SER A 18 -1.49 1.36 42.98
N ASP A 19 -2.55 0.56 42.90
CA ASP A 19 -2.68 -0.52 41.92
C ASP A 19 -2.83 0.15 40.54
N GLU A 20 -1.71 0.60 39.97
CA GLU A 20 -1.68 1.10 38.60
C GLU A 20 -1.90 -0.10 37.66
N THR A 21 -3.11 -0.16 37.09
CA THR A 21 -3.58 -1.21 36.19
C THR A 21 -2.58 -1.49 35.07
N VAL A 22 -2.11 -2.74 34.99
CA VAL A 22 -1.26 -3.21 33.89
C VAL A 22 -2.10 -3.32 32.62
N LEU A 23 -1.71 -2.60 31.57
CA LEU A 23 -2.44 -2.55 30.29
C LEU A 23 -1.96 -3.62 29.31
N ALA A 24 -0.65 -3.87 29.29
CA ALA A 24 -0.05 -4.87 28.43
C ALA A 24 1.12 -5.60 29.10
N ARG A 25 1.41 -6.81 28.63
CA ARG A 25 2.59 -7.60 29.01
C ARG A 25 3.30 -8.08 27.76
N LEU A 26 4.61 -7.88 27.72
CA LEU A 26 5.46 -8.36 26.63
C LEU A 26 5.71 -9.85 26.78
N HIS A 27 5.35 -10.63 25.76
CA HIS A 27 5.50 -12.08 25.76
C HIS A 27 6.79 -12.51 25.08
N THR A 28 6.98 -12.08 23.83
CA THR A 28 8.12 -12.48 23.02
C THR A 28 8.70 -11.27 22.32
N MET A 29 10.02 -11.30 22.11
CA MET A 29 10.72 -10.33 21.29
C MET A 29 11.86 -11.01 20.54
N SER A 30 12.28 -10.38 19.45
CA SER A 30 13.55 -10.68 18.79
C SER A 30 14.18 -9.38 18.31
N GLY A 31 15.52 -9.36 18.20
CA GLY A 31 16.28 -8.16 17.89
C GLY A 31 16.20 -7.11 19.00
N HIS A 32 16.44 -5.85 18.64
CA HIS A 32 16.50 -4.76 19.61
C HIS A 32 15.12 -4.16 19.87
N VAL A 33 14.63 -4.35 21.10
CA VAL A 33 13.37 -3.79 21.60
C VAL A 33 13.63 -3.07 22.91
N THR A 34 13.19 -1.82 22.98
CA THR A 34 13.35 -0.94 24.14
C THR A 34 11.99 -0.45 24.64
N ARG A 35 11.97 0.01 25.88
CA ARG A 35 10.81 0.61 26.56
C ARG A 35 11.25 1.88 27.26
N ASP A 36 10.33 2.82 27.40
CA ASP A 36 10.45 3.95 28.31
C ASP A 36 9.27 3.93 29.30
N PHE A 37 9.29 4.82 30.28
CA PHE A 37 8.21 4.97 31.25
C PHE A 37 7.60 6.35 31.15
N ASP A 38 6.33 6.49 31.54
CA ASP A 38 5.67 7.80 31.56
C ASP A 38 6.43 8.86 32.36
N ARG A 39 7.05 8.44 33.47
CA ARG A 39 7.79 9.32 34.39
C ARG A 39 9.20 9.68 33.89
N ALA A 40 9.67 8.99 32.85
CA ALA A 40 11.01 9.14 32.27
C ALA A 40 10.91 8.92 30.75
N ARG A 41 10.12 9.77 30.07
CA ARG A 41 9.88 9.62 28.63
C ARG A 41 11.16 9.86 27.84
N SER A 42 11.33 9.10 26.77
CA SER A 42 12.52 9.09 25.91
C SER A 42 13.80 8.54 26.54
N ASP A 43 13.76 8.12 27.81
CA ASP A 43 14.85 7.36 28.44
C ASP A 43 14.67 5.87 28.10
N TRP A 44 15.04 5.53 26.87
CA TRP A 44 14.82 4.20 26.30
C TRP A 44 15.80 3.18 26.90
N GLN A 45 15.27 2.21 27.61
CA GLN A 45 16.03 1.09 28.16
C GLN A 45 15.61 -0.23 27.52
N ALA A 46 16.47 -1.25 27.59
CA ALA A 46 16.16 -2.58 27.07
C ALA A 46 14.86 -3.12 27.69
N ALA A 47 13.98 -3.64 26.84
CA ALA A 47 12.79 -4.36 27.31
C ALA A 47 13.14 -5.85 27.48
N ALA A 48 12.52 -6.52 28.46
CA ALA A 48 12.69 -7.95 28.68
C ALA A 48 11.33 -8.68 28.51
N PRO A 49 11.30 -9.95 28.09
CA PRO A 49 10.11 -10.78 28.19
C PRO A 49 9.52 -10.73 29.61
N GLY A 50 8.19 -10.62 29.71
CA GLY A 50 7.47 -10.42 30.96
C GLY A 50 7.30 -8.96 31.39
N ALA A 51 8.00 -8.01 30.73
CA ALA A 51 7.88 -6.59 31.02
C ALA A 51 6.42 -6.10 30.87
N THR A 52 5.93 -5.39 31.88
CA THR A 52 4.56 -4.85 31.93
C THR A 52 4.53 -3.38 31.52
N PHE A 53 3.48 -2.98 30.81
CA PHE A 53 3.26 -1.62 30.35
C PHE A 53 2.02 -1.04 31.01
N ARG A 54 2.15 0.20 31.46
CA ARG A 54 1.11 1.00 32.09
C ARG A 54 0.79 2.20 31.22
N MET A 55 -0.18 2.98 31.67
CA MET A 55 -0.52 4.25 31.04
C MET A 55 0.72 5.15 30.93
N GLY A 56 0.93 5.71 29.74
CA GLY A 56 2.04 6.60 29.41
C GLY A 56 3.35 5.89 29.02
N ASP A 57 3.51 4.60 29.34
CA ASP A 57 4.69 3.82 28.93
C ASP A 57 4.75 3.67 27.41
N GLY A 58 5.98 3.59 26.87
CA GLY A 58 6.25 3.40 25.45
C GLY A 58 7.03 2.13 25.18
N ILE A 59 6.86 1.59 23.97
CA ILE A 59 7.68 0.52 23.42
C ILE A 59 8.21 0.94 22.05
N LYS A 60 9.47 0.60 21.77
CA LYS A 60 10.15 0.88 20.51
C LYS A 60 10.89 -0.37 20.01
N SER A 61 10.76 -0.65 18.73
CA SER A 61 11.53 -1.66 17.99
C SER A 61 12.40 -0.99 16.94
N ASP A 62 13.66 -1.43 16.83
CA ASP A 62 14.56 -1.00 15.77
C ASP A 62 14.37 -1.84 14.49
N ALA A 63 15.32 -1.80 13.56
CA ALA A 63 15.20 -2.42 12.23
C ALA A 63 15.12 -3.95 12.25
N ASP A 64 15.81 -4.57 13.21
CA ASP A 64 15.82 -6.00 13.48
C ASP A 64 14.83 -6.40 14.59
N GLY A 65 14.20 -5.41 15.23
CA GLY A 65 13.35 -5.55 16.39
C GLY A 65 11.91 -5.92 16.06
N GLN A 66 11.34 -6.86 16.80
CA GLN A 66 9.89 -7.10 16.80
C GLN A 66 9.45 -7.58 18.19
N ALA A 67 8.20 -7.29 18.56
CA ALA A 67 7.66 -7.65 19.86
C ALA A 67 6.20 -8.10 19.77
N ARG A 68 5.81 -9.06 20.61
CA ARG A 68 4.41 -9.50 20.78
C ARG A 68 3.97 -9.25 22.22
N LEU A 69 2.90 -8.50 22.41
CA LEU A 69 2.34 -8.15 23.70
C LEU A 69 0.91 -8.69 23.83
N SER A 70 0.55 -9.19 25.01
CA SER A 70 -0.86 -9.40 25.38
C SER A 70 -1.40 -8.16 26.06
N LEU A 71 -2.61 -7.76 25.69
CA LEU A 71 -3.39 -6.77 26.41
C LEU A 71 -4.19 -7.42 27.53
N ALA A 72 -4.64 -6.61 28.49
CA ALA A 72 -5.43 -7.08 29.64
C ALA A 72 -6.75 -7.78 29.25
N ASP A 73 -7.30 -7.52 28.06
CA ASP A 73 -8.50 -8.20 27.53
C ASP A 73 -8.21 -9.46 26.70
N GLY A 74 -6.95 -9.91 26.68
CA GLY A 74 -6.50 -11.06 25.90
C GLY A 74 -6.19 -10.75 24.44
N SER A 75 -6.47 -9.54 23.94
CA SER A 75 -6.08 -9.11 22.59
C SER A 75 -4.56 -9.09 22.47
N VAL A 76 -4.05 -9.23 21.24
CA VAL A 76 -2.62 -9.29 20.98
C VAL A 76 -2.18 -8.10 20.13
N LEU A 77 -1.08 -7.48 20.54
CA LEU A 77 -0.37 -6.47 19.75
C LEU A 77 0.95 -7.06 19.26
N THR A 78 1.16 -7.05 17.95
CA THR A 78 2.46 -7.34 17.34
C THR A 78 3.06 -6.04 16.84
N VAL A 79 4.15 -5.61 17.47
CA VAL A 79 4.95 -4.44 17.12
C VAL A 79 5.97 -4.87 16.07
N ARG A 80 5.90 -4.30 14.87
CA ARG A 80 6.79 -4.63 13.75
C ARG A 80 8.12 -3.88 13.84
N PRO A 81 9.12 -4.17 12.99
CA PRO A 81 10.33 -3.35 12.92
C PRO A 81 10.06 -1.86 12.70
N HIS A 82 10.98 -1.02 13.16
CA HIS A 82 10.91 0.44 13.04
C HIS A 82 9.64 1.06 13.63
N THR A 83 9.17 0.54 14.77
CA THR A 83 7.90 0.97 15.34
C THR A 83 8.09 1.59 16.70
N ARG A 84 7.35 2.67 16.96
CA ARG A 84 7.24 3.30 18.28
C ARG A 84 5.77 3.47 18.63
N LEU A 85 5.39 2.94 19.78
CA LEU A 85 4.02 2.89 20.28
C LEU A 85 3.99 3.42 21.71
N ARG A 86 2.95 4.19 22.05
CA ARG A 86 2.69 4.67 23.42
C ARG A 86 1.30 4.28 23.88
N PHE A 87 1.20 3.84 25.13
CA PHE A 87 -0.08 3.60 25.79
C PHE A 87 -0.59 4.92 26.38
N LEU A 88 -1.83 5.27 26.11
CA LEU A 88 -2.41 6.56 26.48
C LEU A 88 -3.49 6.40 27.55
N PRO A 89 -3.85 7.48 28.28
CA PRO A 89 -5.02 7.49 29.14
C PRO A 89 -6.30 7.16 28.35
N GLY A 90 -7.21 6.41 28.98
CA GLY A 90 -8.46 5.97 28.38
C GLY A 90 -9.45 5.52 29.45
N ARG A 91 -10.69 5.26 29.03
CA ARG A 91 -11.67 4.63 29.90
C ARG A 91 -11.32 3.16 30.14
N PRO A 92 -11.69 2.54 31.27
CA PRO A 92 -11.35 1.14 31.57
C PRO A 92 -11.77 0.14 30.48
N GLU A 93 -12.90 0.40 29.83
CA GLU A 93 -13.47 -0.40 28.75
C GLU A 93 -12.86 -0.12 27.36
N GLU A 94 -11.96 0.85 27.26
CA GLU A 94 -11.30 1.25 26.02
C GLU A 94 -9.79 0.98 26.10
N ARG A 95 -9.18 0.74 24.95
CA ARG A 95 -7.73 0.64 24.80
C ARG A 95 -7.27 1.88 24.08
N THR A 96 -6.60 2.78 24.78
CA THR A 96 -6.02 3.96 24.11
C THR A 96 -4.56 3.69 23.81
N LEU A 97 -4.23 3.66 22.52
CA LEU A 97 -2.84 3.57 22.08
C LEU A 97 -2.58 4.56 20.94
N HIS A 98 -1.32 4.94 20.81
CA HIS A 98 -0.86 5.82 19.75
C HIS A 98 0.39 5.24 19.13
N VAL A 99 0.30 4.93 17.84
CA VAL A 99 1.45 4.55 17.01
C VAL A 99 2.10 5.86 16.59
N GLU A 100 3.22 6.21 17.24
CA GLU A 100 3.97 7.43 16.91
C GLU A 100 4.68 7.26 15.57
N LEU A 101 5.24 6.07 15.33
CA LEU A 101 6.00 5.73 14.12
C LEU A 101 5.84 4.24 13.82
N GLY A 102 5.83 3.87 12.53
CA GLY A 102 5.90 2.47 12.11
C GLY A 102 4.53 1.78 12.08
N GLU A 103 4.49 0.51 12.43
CA GLU A 103 3.33 -0.36 12.23
C GLU A 103 3.11 -1.35 13.37
N VAL A 104 1.86 -1.49 13.79
CA VAL A 104 1.42 -2.55 14.70
C VAL A 104 0.28 -3.36 14.07
N LEU A 105 0.29 -4.67 14.30
CA LEU A 105 -0.85 -5.54 14.04
C LEU A 105 -1.59 -5.78 15.35
N PHE A 106 -2.87 -5.43 15.38
CA PHE A 106 -3.79 -5.67 16.49
C PHE A 106 -4.70 -6.87 16.17
N GLU A 107 -4.71 -7.87 17.03
CA GLU A 107 -5.57 -9.05 16.94
C GLU A 107 -6.57 -9.01 18.11
N ALA A 108 -7.86 -8.82 17.81
CA ALA A 108 -8.91 -8.70 18.82
C ALA A 108 -9.30 -10.09 19.36
N HIS A 109 -9.16 -10.32 20.67
CA HIS A 109 -9.56 -11.60 21.27
C HIS A 109 -11.08 -11.68 21.46
N ALA A 110 -11.65 -10.68 22.14
CA ALA A 110 -13.08 -10.41 22.20
C ALA A 110 -13.39 -9.15 21.38
N GLY A 111 -14.66 -8.77 21.26
CA GLY A 111 -15.01 -7.45 20.72
C GLY A 111 -14.28 -6.37 21.52
N SER A 112 -13.42 -5.60 20.86
CA SER A 112 -12.51 -4.65 21.53
C SER A 112 -12.81 -3.22 21.09
N ARG A 113 -12.70 -2.29 22.04
CA ARG A 113 -12.88 -0.86 21.81
C ARG A 113 -11.51 -0.21 21.82
N LEU A 114 -10.96 0.07 20.65
CA LEU A 114 -9.65 0.66 20.48
C LEU A 114 -9.81 2.17 20.23
N ARG A 115 -9.45 2.98 21.22
CA ARG A 115 -9.35 4.42 21.05
C ARG A 115 -7.98 4.77 20.48
N SER A 116 -8.00 5.63 19.49
CA SER A 116 -6.81 6.14 18.84
C SER A 116 -6.95 7.64 18.61
N ALA A 117 -5.94 8.26 18.00
CA ALA A 117 -5.98 9.65 17.57
C ALA A 117 -7.16 9.99 16.62
N VAL A 118 -7.81 8.98 16.03
CA VAL A 118 -8.88 9.10 15.03
C VAL A 118 -10.28 9.01 15.63
N GLY A 119 -10.39 8.55 16.88
CA GLY A 119 -11.65 8.20 17.51
C GLY A 119 -11.67 6.75 17.99
N LEU A 120 -12.88 6.23 18.22
CA LEU A 120 -13.11 4.93 18.81
C LEU A 120 -13.39 3.88 17.71
N ALA A 121 -12.51 2.89 17.59
CA ALA A 121 -12.72 1.72 16.74
C ALA A 121 -13.33 0.58 17.56
N LEU A 122 -14.53 0.13 17.21
CA LEU A 122 -15.12 -1.13 17.68
C LEU A 122 -14.70 -2.25 16.73
N ILE A 123 -13.81 -3.11 17.20
CA ILE A 123 -13.22 -4.20 16.43
C ILE A 123 -13.90 -5.50 16.87
N GLU A 124 -14.48 -6.26 15.94
CA GLU A 124 -15.15 -7.52 16.27
C GLU A 124 -14.13 -8.60 16.71
N ALA A 125 -14.58 -9.53 17.56
CA ALA A 125 -13.76 -10.64 18.02
C ALA A 125 -13.16 -11.43 16.84
N GLY A 126 -11.89 -11.80 16.93
CA GLY A 126 -11.17 -12.50 15.88
C GLY A 126 -10.74 -11.62 14.70
N SER A 127 -11.03 -10.31 14.71
CA SER A 127 -10.58 -9.39 13.67
C SER A 127 -9.11 -9.03 13.83
N GLN A 128 -8.45 -8.75 12.71
CA GLN A 128 -7.07 -8.33 12.63
C GLN A 128 -6.99 -6.98 11.95
N VAL A 129 -6.40 -5.99 12.62
CA VAL A 129 -6.28 -4.62 12.13
C VAL A 129 -4.83 -4.19 12.16
N VAL A 130 -4.30 -3.78 11.01
CA VAL A 130 -2.98 -3.16 10.90
C VAL A 130 -3.15 -1.65 11.11
N ILE A 131 -2.35 -1.09 12.00
CA ILE A 131 -2.33 0.34 12.32
C ILE A 131 -0.95 0.86 11.98
N ARG A 132 -0.88 1.80 11.03
CA ARG A 132 0.38 2.37 10.54
C ARG A 132 0.37 3.88 10.69
N SER A 133 1.46 4.43 11.23
CA SER A 133 1.71 5.87 11.25
C SER A 133 2.54 6.29 10.03
N VAL A 134 2.04 7.25 9.26
CA VAL A 134 2.70 7.81 8.07
C VAL A 134 2.59 9.33 8.11
N GLY A 135 3.67 10.01 8.52
CA GLY A 135 3.67 11.47 8.71
C GLY A 135 2.69 11.88 9.83
N SER A 136 1.74 12.76 9.53
CA SER A 136 0.66 13.16 10.44
C SER A 136 -0.58 12.25 10.37
N LYS A 137 -0.57 11.22 9.52
CA LYS A 137 -1.75 10.37 9.25
C LYS A 137 -1.59 9.02 9.92
N THR A 138 -2.70 8.51 10.46
CA THR A 138 -2.78 7.12 10.91
C THR A 138 -3.69 6.33 9.96
N HIS A 139 -3.16 5.22 9.44
CA HIS A 139 -3.85 4.33 8.53
C HIS A 139 -4.29 3.07 9.28
N TYR A 140 -5.56 2.70 9.11
CA TYR A 140 -6.14 1.45 9.62
C TYR A 140 -6.49 0.56 8.44
N GLU A 141 -6.00 -0.67 8.44
CA GLU A 141 -6.34 -1.68 7.45
C GLU A 141 -6.91 -2.90 8.16
N VAL A 142 -8.16 -3.26 7.87
CA VAL A 142 -8.77 -4.48 8.39
C VAL A 142 -8.28 -5.64 7.51
N VAL A 143 -7.44 -6.52 8.04
CA VAL A 143 -6.91 -7.67 7.31
C VAL A 143 -7.90 -8.83 7.35
N VAL A 144 -8.51 -9.05 8.52
CA VAL A 144 -9.51 -10.09 8.77
C VAL A 144 -10.63 -9.50 9.63
N GLY A 145 -11.87 -9.88 9.34
CA GLY A 145 -13.03 -9.50 10.14
C GLY A 145 -13.57 -8.10 9.82
N LEU A 146 -14.02 -7.40 10.87
CA LEU A 146 -14.76 -6.15 10.77
C LEU A 146 -14.35 -5.17 11.88
N ALA A 147 -14.20 -3.89 11.51
CA ALA A 147 -13.98 -2.80 12.44
C ALA A 147 -14.92 -1.63 12.11
N ARG A 148 -15.58 -1.06 13.13
CA ARG A 148 -16.45 0.11 13.02
C ARG A 148 -15.78 1.29 13.71
N PHE A 149 -15.64 2.40 13.00
CA PHE A 149 -14.99 3.60 13.50
C PHE A 149 -16.04 4.65 13.83
N GLN A 150 -15.97 5.15 15.07
CA GLN A 150 -16.76 6.26 15.59
C GLN A 150 -15.83 7.45 15.76
N HIS A 151 -16.06 8.50 14.98
CA HIS A 151 -15.32 9.76 15.13
C HIS A 151 -15.95 10.60 16.24
N GLU A 152 -15.14 11.22 17.09
CA GLU A 152 -15.67 12.11 18.12
C GLU A 152 -16.25 13.38 17.48
N GLY A 153 -17.53 13.65 17.75
CA GLY A 153 -18.24 14.82 17.23
C GLY A 153 -19.06 14.59 15.95
N THR A 154 -19.06 13.37 15.37
CA THR A 154 -19.94 13.01 14.24
C THR A 154 -20.68 11.70 14.50
N VAL A 155 -21.97 11.64 14.12
CA VAL A 155 -22.84 10.45 14.30
C VAL A 155 -22.57 9.35 13.26
N THR A 156 -21.72 9.63 12.27
CA THR A 156 -21.35 8.69 11.20
C THR A 156 -20.43 7.58 11.71
N ASN A 157 -20.99 6.37 11.80
CA ASN A 157 -20.21 5.14 11.95
C ASN A 157 -19.63 4.75 10.59
N VAL A 158 -18.30 4.67 10.46
CA VAL A 158 -17.65 4.13 9.26
C VAL A 158 -17.36 2.65 9.49
N THR A 159 -17.94 1.76 8.70
CA THR A 159 -17.67 0.31 8.80
C THR A 159 -16.61 -0.09 7.78
N ALA A 160 -15.52 -0.69 8.25
CA ALA A 160 -14.51 -1.33 7.42
C ALA A 160 -14.54 -2.85 7.58
N THR A 161 -14.52 -3.57 6.47
CA THR A 161 -14.40 -5.03 6.39
C THR A 161 -13.03 -5.43 5.86
N ALA A 162 -12.70 -6.71 5.92
CA ALA A 162 -11.45 -7.27 5.38
C ALA A 162 -11.05 -6.69 4.01
N GLY A 163 -9.83 -6.18 3.90
CA GLY A 163 -9.24 -5.52 2.73
C GLY A 163 -9.52 -4.02 2.59
N GLN A 164 -10.36 -3.42 3.46
CA GLN A 164 -10.64 -1.98 3.44
C GLN A 164 -9.65 -1.19 4.30
N LYS A 165 -9.32 0.01 3.83
CA LYS A 165 -8.40 0.95 4.48
C LYS A 165 -9.12 2.24 4.85
N ILE A 166 -8.84 2.74 6.04
CA ILE A 166 -9.29 4.05 6.51
C ILE A 166 -8.05 4.88 6.80
N THR A 167 -7.97 6.05 6.17
CA THR A 167 -6.91 7.03 6.38
C THR A 167 -7.51 8.25 7.06
N VAL A 168 -6.91 8.71 8.15
CA VAL A 168 -7.39 9.90 8.85
C VAL A 168 -6.26 10.90 9.06
N ASP A 169 -6.61 12.16 8.81
CA ASP A 169 -5.75 13.33 8.99
C ASP A 169 -6.06 14.01 10.33
N LEU A 170 -5.02 14.40 11.07
CA LEU A 170 -5.13 15.01 12.40
C LEU A 170 -5.67 16.46 12.38
N GLN A 171 -6.10 16.99 11.23
CA GLN A 171 -6.59 18.38 11.11
C GLN A 171 -7.95 18.62 10.42
N ALA A 172 -8.63 17.63 9.87
CA ALA A 172 -10.05 17.70 9.50
C ALA A 172 -10.53 16.34 8.98
N ALA A 173 -11.62 15.81 9.53
CA ALA A 173 -12.34 14.70 8.92
C ALA A 173 -13.34 15.26 7.91
N GLU A 174 -13.09 15.10 6.62
CA GLU A 174 -14.07 15.39 5.57
C GLU A 174 -14.82 14.10 5.20
N LEU A 175 -16.13 14.09 5.45
CA LEU A 175 -17.06 12.99 5.12
C LEU A 175 -17.68 13.25 3.75
N GLU A 176 -17.69 12.23 2.89
CA GLU A 176 -18.47 12.23 1.64
C GLU A 176 -19.88 11.67 1.94
N PRO A 177 -20.97 12.46 1.80
CA PRO A 177 -22.33 11.99 2.07
C PRO A 177 -22.85 11.11 0.92
N PRO A 178 -23.72 10.11 1.21
CA PRO A 178 -24.30 9.27 0.18
C PRO A 178 -25.27 10.06 -0.72
N PRO A 179 -25.34 9.72 -2.03
CA PRO A 179 -26.27 10.38 -2.95
C PRO A 179 -27.73 10.04 -2.61
N PRO A 180 -28.67 10.99 -2.83
CA PRO A 180 -30.07 10.81 -2.49
C PRO A 180 -30.70 9.71 -3.34
N ALA A 181 -31.57 8.90 -2.72
CA ALA A 181 -32.35 7.88 -3.40
C ALA A 181 -33.36 8.55 -4.34
N ILE A 182 -33.10 8.46 -5.65
CA ILE A 182 -34.10 8.78 -6.67
C ILE A 182 -35.01 7.56 -6.78
N LEU A 183 -36.30 7.76 -6.53
CA LEU A 183 -37.35 6.76 -6.73
C LEU A 183 -37.32 6.29 -8.19
N ALA A 184 -37.02 5.01 -8.40
CA ALA A 184 -37.04 4.41 -9.73
C ALA A 184 -38.49 4.34 -10.25
N PRO A 185 -38.75 4.66 -11.54
CA PRO A 185 -40.04 4.39 -12.14
C PRO A 185 -40.26 2.88 -12.28
N GLU A 186 -41.50 2.47 -12.03
CA GLU A 186 -41.98 1.08 -12.12
C GLU A 186 -41.80 0.55 -13.56
N PRO A 187 -41.17 -0.62 -13.76
CA PRO A 187 -40.91 -1.12 -15.11
C PRO A 187 -42.16 -1.74 -15.74
N GLU A 188 -42.46 -1.36 -16.98
CA GLU A 188 -43.43 -2.05 -17.83
C GLU A 188 -43.00 -3.52 -18.09
N PRO A 189 -43.96 -4.44 -18.25
CA PRO A 189 -43.67 -5.87 -18.40
C PRO A 189 -43.09 -6.16 -19.79
N VAL A 190 -41.83 -6.60 -19.82
CA VAL A 190 -41.19 -7.15 -21.01
C VAL A 190 -41.57 -8.64 -21.14
N PRO A 191 -42.00 -9.12 -22.32
CA PRO A 191 -42.37 -10.52 -22.52
C PRO A 191 -41.13 -11.43 -22.41
N ALA A 192 -41.33 -12.58 -21.77
CA ALA A 192 -40.29 -13.58 -21.54
C ALA A 192 -39.69 -14.11 -22.87
N PRO A 193 -38.35 -14.21 -23.00
CA PRO A 193 -37.75 -14.92 -24.11
C PRO A 193 -37.92 -16.43 -23.91
N ALA A 194 -38.32 -17.11 -24.98
CA ALA A 194 -38.44 -18.56 -25.05
C ALA A 194 -37.11 -19.24 -24.68
N GLU A 195 -37.17 -20.18 -23.74
CA GLU A 195 -36.06 -21.06 -23.38
C GLU A 195 -35.72 -21.99 -24.55
N LEU A 196 -34.47 -21.97 -24.99
CA LEU A 196 -33.86 -23.06 -25.76
C LEU A 196 -33.14 -24.01 -24.78
N PRO A 197 -33.13 -25.33 -25.06
CA PRO A 197 -32.65 -26.33 -24.11
C PRO A 197 -31.14 -26.26 -23.92
N VAL A 198 -30.72 -26.28 -22.65
CA VAL A 198 -29.32 -26.39 -22.23
C VAL A 198 -28.87 -27.85 -22.38
N ALA A 199 -28.03 -28.14 -23.36
CA ALA A 199 -27.26 -29.38 -23.41
C ALA A 199 -25.98 -29.21 -22.58
N GLY A 200 -25.87 -29.99 -21.51
CA GLY A 200 -24.71 -29.99 -20.61
C GLY A 200 -23.45 -30.54 -21.27
N GLY A 201 -22.45 -29.67 -21.47
CA GLY A 201 -21.07 -30.06 -21.74
C GLY A 201 -20.21 -29.73 -20.53
N GLY A 202 -19.65 -30.75 -19.86
CA GLY A 202 -18.70 -30.57 -18.76
C GLY A 202 -17.37 -30.03 -19.29
N GLY A 203 -17.04 -28.79 -18.93
CA GLY A 203 -15.74 -28.19 -19.23
C GLY A 203 -14.68 -28.59 -18.21
N VAL A 204 -13.46 -28.84 -18.67
CA VAL A 204 -12.28 -29.05 -17.81
C VAL A 204 -11.36 -27.84 -17.93
N GLU A 205 -11.12 -27.12 -16.83
CA GLU A 205 -10.10 -26.08 -16.75
C GLU A 205 -8.70 -26.73 -16.70
N ARG A 206 -7.80 -26.31 -17.61
CA ARG A 206 -6.40 -26.78 -17.60
C ARG A 206 -5.46 -25.75 -16.95
N PRO A 207 -4.25 -26.14 -16.49
CA PRO A 207 -3.26 -25.25 -15.88
C PRO A 207 -2.74 -24.07 -16.74
N GLY A 208 -3.28 -23.82 -17.94
CA GLY A 208 -2.97 -22.68 -18.80
C GLY A 208 -4.12 -21.66 -18.94
N GLY A 209 -5.24 -21.83 -18.24
CA GLY A 209 -6.41 -20.93 -18.31
C GLY A 209 -7.28 -21.10 -19.56
N ASP A 210 -6.96 -22.10 -20.40
CA ASP A 210 -7.84 -22.59 -21.47
C ASP A 210 -8.98 -23.42 -20.86
N THR A 211 -10.21 -23.06 -21.21
CA THR A 211 -11.40 -23.87 -20.96
C THR A 211 -11.67 -24.71 -22.20
N VAL A 212 -11.63 -26.04 -22.07
CA VAL A 212 -12.02 -26.95 -23.15
C VAL A 212 -13.49 -27.33 -22.97
N VAL A 213 -14.33 -26.93 -23.93
CA VAL A 213 -15.75 -27.28 -24.00
C VAL A 213 -15.92 -28.34 -25.08
N VAL A 214 -16.48 -29.49 -24.72
CA VAL A 214 -16.92 -30.49 -25.71
C VAL A 214 -18.25 -30.01 -26.27
N VAL A 215 -18.31 -29.74 -27.58
CA VAL A 215 -19.57 -29.34 -28.23
C VAL A 215 -20.30 -30.56 -28.84
N PRO A 216 -21.63 -30.49 -28.99
CA PRO A 216 -22.40 -31.56 -29.64
C PRO A 216 -21.87 -31.82 -31.06
N GLY A 217 -21.48 -33.07 -31.33
CA GLY A 217 -20.76 -33.45 -32.56
C GLY A 217 -19.32 -33.93 -32.33
N GLY A 218 -18.82 -33.88 -31.09
CA GLY A 218 -17.52 -34.47 -30.72
C GLY A 218 -16.30 -33.56 -30.97
N SER A 219 -16.51 -32.32 -31.40
CA SER A 219 -15.44 -31.33 -31.50
C SER A 219 -15.12 -30.68 -30.15
N LEU A 220 -13.85 -30.34 -29.95
CA LEU A 220 -13.36 -29.64 -28.77
C LEU A 220 -13.24 -28.14 -29.09
N LEU A 221 -13.90 -27.30 -28.30
CA LEU A 221 -13.79 -25.85 -28.36
C LEU A 221 -12.91 -25.35 -27.22
N VAL A 222 -11.74 -24.79 -27.54
CA VAL A 222 -10.84 -24.19 -26.55
C VAL A 222 -11.12 -22.70 -26.44
N ARG A 223 -11.43 -22.20 -25.23
CA ARG A 223 -11.60 -20.78 -24.93
C ARG A 223 -10.55 -20.32 -23.91
N SER A 224 -9.62 -19.47 -24.35
CA SER A 224 -8.80 -18.65 -23.45
C SER A 224 -9.40 -17.25 -23.40
N THR A 225 -9.99 -16.86 -22.26
CA THR A 225 -10.43 -15.47 -22.05
C THR A 225 -9.37 -14.72 -21.26
N ALA A 226 -8.75 -13.73 -21.88
CA ALA A 226 -7.80 -12.83 -21.24
C ALA A 226 -8.48 -11.53 -20.82
N ASP A 227 -7.95 -10.85 -19.80
CA ASP A 227 -8.31 -9.47 -19.49
C ASP A 227 -7.80 -8.53 -20.58
N PHE A 228 -6.58 -8.75 -21.07
CA PHE A 228 -5.94 -7.99 -22.15
C PHE A 228 -4.73 -8.72 -22.73
N GLU A 229 -4.16 -8.17 -23.80
CA GLU A 229 -2.98 -8.69 -24.49
C GLU A 229 -1.82 -7.69 -24.45
N VAL A 230 -0.60 -8.23 -24.40
CA VAL A 230 0.66 -7.47 -24.45
C VAL A 230 1.67 -8.17 -25.34
N GLU A 231 2.56 -7.40 -25.95
CA GLU A 231 3.75 -7.93 -26.61
C GLU A 231 4.80 -8.37 -25.58
N ALA A 232 5.50 -9.45 -25.88
CA ALA A 232 6.57 -9.97 -25.05
C ALA A 232 7.77 -9.02 -24.96
N GLY A 233 8.41 -8.99 -23.79
CA GLY A 233 9.60 -8.19 -23.51
C GLY A 233 9.32 -6.90 -22.73
N GLY A 234 8.07 -6.47 -22.65
CA GLY A 234 7.66 -5.34 -21.82
C GLY A 234 7.61 -5.66 -20.32
N SER A 235 7.86 -4.66 -19.48
CA SER A 235 7.54 -4.71 -18.04
C SER A 235 6.44 -3.69 -17.75
N PHE A 236 5.48 -4.04 -16.90
CA PHE A 236 4.31 -3.19 -16.64
C PHE A 236 3.63 -3.50 -15.30
N VAL A 237 2.82 -2.54 -14.85
CA VAL A 237 2.00 -2.65 -13.64
C VAL A 237 0.54 -2.83 -14.02
N VAL A 238 -0.18 -3.69 -13.31
CA VAL A 238 -1.61 -3.96 -13.48
C VAL A 238 -2.34 -3.56 -12.21
N HIS A 239 -3.19 -2.55 -12.30
CA HIS A 239 -4.12 -2.11 -11.27
C HIS A 239 -5.43 -2.85 -11.48
N ASP A 240 -5.64 -3.90 -10.69
CA ASP A 240 -6.81 -4.75 -10.76
C ASP A 240 -7.60 -4.65 -9.44
N PRO A 241 -8.86 -4.20 -9.45
CA PRO A 241 -9.71 -4.16 -8.26
C PRO A 241 -9.89 -5.54 -7.60
N ALA A 242 -9.86 -6.62 -8.39
CA ALA A 242 -10.11 -7.98 -7.95
C ALA A 242 -9.24 -8.99 -8.71
N PRO A 243 -7.93 -9.07 -8.40
CA PRO A 243 -7.04 -10.09 -8.95
C PRO A 243 -7.57 -11.50 -8.62
N PRO A 244 -7.28 -12.51 -9.47
CA PRO A 244 -6.17 -12.56 -10.42
C PRO A 244 -6.45 -11.94 -11.80
N SER A 245 -5.40 -11.41 -12.41
CA SER A 245 -5.40 -10.86 -13.78
C SER A 245 -4.92 -11.91 -14.78
N ALA A 246 -5.62 -12.07 -15.90
CA ALA A 246 -5.25 -12.97 -16.99
C ALA A 246 -4.70 -12.14 -18.15
N VAL A 247 -3.41 -12.28 -18.43
CA VAL A 247 -2.71 -11.51 -19.45
C VAL A 247 -2.29 -12.45 -20.56
N LYS A 248 -2.72 -12.15 -21.79
CA LYS A 248 -2.24 -12.84 -22.97
C LYS A 248 -0.93 -12.19 -23.40
N VAL A 249 0.15 -12.97 -23.46
CA VAL A 249 1.46 -12.49 -23.91
C VAL A 249 1.70 -13.01 -25.31
N SER A 250 1.85 -12.10 -26.26
CA SER A 250 2.09 -12.38 -27.67
C SER A 250 3.57 -12.31 -27.99
N PHE A 251 4.04 -13.34 -28.70
CA PHE A 251 5.44 -13.55 -29.04
C PHE A 251 5.63 -14.25 -30.39
N GLY A 252 4.59 -14.36 -31.23
CA GLY A 252 4.65 -15.07 -32.51
C GLY A 252 5.72 -14.52 -33.45
N HIS A 253 5.99 -13.21 -33.40
CA HIS A 253 7.06 -12.58 -34.16
C HIS A 253 8.48 -12.96 -33.66
N LEU A 254 8.62 -13.38 -32.39
CA LEU A 254 9.87 -13.83 -31.79
C LEU A 254 10.05 -15.35 -31.90
N CYS A 255 8.96 -16.10 -31.82
CA CYS A 255 8.93 -17.56 -31.92
C CYS A 255 7.97 -18.02 -33.04
N PRO A 256 8.37 -17.95 -34.32
CA PRO A 256 7.52 -18.34 -35.44
C PRO A 256 7.08 -19.82 -35.41
N GLU A 257 7.92 -20.69 -34.85
CA GLU A 257 7.65 -22.12 -34.69
C GLU A 257 6.90 -22.45 -33.38
N GLY A 258 6.45 -21.43 -32.66
CA GLY A 258 5.81 -21.55 -31.36
C GLY A 258 6.79 -21.42 -30.18
N GLY A 259 6.25 -21.01 -29.04
CA GLY A 259 7.02 -20.72 -27.83
C GLY A 259 6.25 -21.04 -26.55
N ARG A 260 6.94 -21.00 -25.42
CA ARG A 260 6.36 -21.18 -24.08
C ARG A 260 6.60 -19.95 -23.24
N LEU A 261 5.63 -19.62 -22.40
CA LEU A 261 5.77 -18.56 -21.41
C LEU A 261 6.18 -19.17 -20.07
N ARG A 262 7.33 -18.77 -19.54
CA ARG A 262 7.79 -19.15 -18.21
C ARG A 262 7.49 -18.04 -17.22
N LEU A 263 6.72 -18.35 -16.18
CA LEU A 263 6.39 -17.48 -15.04
C LEU A 263 7.22 -17.89 -13.82
N GLY A 264 8.17 -17.03 -13.43
CA GLY A 264 9.13 -17.32 -12.37
C GLY A 264 10.09 -18.47 -12.71
N PRO A 265 10.76 -19.06 -11.71
CA PRO A 265 11.78 -20.08 -11.94
C PRO A 265 11.21 -21.46 -12.34
N ARG A 266 9.93 -21.74 -12.03
CA ARG A 266 9.38 -23.11 -12.09
C ARG A 266 8.01 -23.26 -12.77
N ARG A 267 7.25 -22.19 -13.04
CA ARG A 267 5.95 -22.32 -13.72
C ARG A 267 6.12 -22.09 -15.21
N LEU A 268 5.68 -23.05 -16.01
CA LEU A 268 5.56 -22.92 -17.45
C LEU A 268 4.08 -22.86 -17.77
N SER A 269 3.66 -21.80 -18.45
CA SER A 269 2.40 -21.74 -19.16
C SER A 269 2.64 -22.29 -20.57
N ASP A 270 1.88 -23.32 -20.93
CA ASP A 270 1.86 -23.82 -22.30
C ASP A 270 1.29 -22.74 -23.25
N PRO A 271 1.70 -22.72 -24.53
CA PRO A 271 1.10 -21.84 -25.52
C PRO A 271 -0.39 -22.11 -25.66
N SER A 272 -1.13 -21.08 -26.09
CA SER A 272 -2.54 -21.23 -26.44
C SER A 272 -2.69 -22.29 -27.53
N LEU A 273 -3.62 -23.23 -27.35
CA LEU A 273 -3.89 -24.28 -28.34
C LEU A 273 -4.41 -23.71 -29.67
N SER A 274 -5.06 -22.55 -29.64
CA SER A 274 -5.55 -21.87 -30.84
C SER A 274 -4.54 -20.91 -31.44
N GLU A 275 -3.52 -20.50 -30.67
CA GLU A 275 -2.52 -19.51 -31.09
C GLU A 275 -1.12 -19.84 -30.53
N PRO A 276 -0.31 -20.65 -31.25
CA PRO A 276 1.02 -21.08 -30.78
C PRO A 276 2.02 -19.94 -30.53
N GLY A 277 1.74 -18.75 -31.08
CA GLY A 277 2.52 -17.52 -30.88
C GLY A 277 2.07 -16.68 -29.68
N SER A 278 1.17 -17.17 -28.83
CA SER A 278 0.77 -16.48 -27.60
C SER A 278 0.56 -17.47 -26.45
N ALA A 279 0.62 -16.98 -25.22
CA ALA A 279 0.33 -17.77 -24.02
C ALA A 279 -0.40 -16.93 -22.98
N LEU A 280 -1.26 -17.58 -22.19
CA LEU A 280 -2.02 -16.93 -21.14
C LEU A 280 -1.29 -17.06 -19.78
N ALA A 281 -1.16 -15.93 -19.09
CA ALA A 281 -0.64 -15.85 -17.72
C ALA A 281 -1.73 -15.38 -16.76
N VAL A 282 -2.15 -16.25 -15.84
CA VAL A 282 -3.05 -15.88 -14.75
C VAL A 282 -2.24 -15.59 -13.50
N MET A 283 -2.28 -14.34 -13.04
CA MET A 283 -1.40 -13.83 -11.99
C MET A 283 -2.22 -13.22 -10.85
N GLY A 284 -1.99 -13.68 -9.62
CA GLY A 284 -2.48 -13.03 -8.41
C GLY A 284 -1.69 -11.75 -8.08
N PRO A 285 -2.02 -11.05 -6.98
CA PRO A 285 -1.27 -9.88 -6.54
C PRO A 285 0.22 -10.18 -6.32
N GLY A 286 1.10 -9.21 -6.59
CA GLY A 286 2.54 -9.31 -6.42
C GLY A 286 3.34 -9.16 -7.71
N THR A 287 4.65 -9.41 -7.63
CA THR A 287 5.58 -9.27 -8.75
C THR A 287 5.89 -10.62 -9.38
N HIS A 288 5.71 -10.70 -10.69
CA HIS A 288 5.90 -11.91 -11.49
C HIS A 288 6.93 -11.65 -12.57
N ARG A 289 8.09 -12.31 -12.46
CA ARG A 289 9.07 -12.34 -13.56
C ARG A 289 8.57 -13.30 -14.63
N TYR A 290 8.66 -12.91 -15.90
CA TYR A 290 8.34 -13.81 -17.00
C TYR A 290 9.46 -13.85 -18.04
N ALA A 291 9.48 -14.94 -18.81
CA ALA A 291 10.37 -15.14 -19.93
C ALA A 291 9.65 -15.92 -21.03
N VAL A 292 9.83 -15.52 -22.28
CA VAL A 292 9.42 -16.30 -23.45
C VAL A 292 10.59 -17.14 -23.92
N VAL A 293 10.34 -18.42 -24.16
CA VAL A 293 11.34 -19.38 -24.65
C VAL A 293 10.81 -19.99 -25.95
N CYS A 294 11.58 -19.89 -27.03
CA CYS A 294 11.26 -20.58 -28.28
C CYS A 294 11.85 -22.00 -28.28
N GLY A 295 11.10 -22.97 -28.81
CA GLY A 295 11.56 -24.36 -28.92
C GLY A 295 11.94 -25.01 -27.59
N SER A 296 12.72 -26.09 -27.65
CA SER A 296 13.17 -26.88 -26.48
C SER A 296 14.42 -26.33 -25.79
N GLN A 297 15.08 -25.31 -26.37
CA GLN A 297 16.44 -24.87 -26.03
C GLN A 297 16.54 -23.99 -24.75
N GLY A 298 15.45 -23.76 -24.01
CA GLY A 298 15.46 -23.20 -22.65
C GLY A 298 15.93 -21.75 -22.47
N ARG A 299 16.56 -21.13 -23.48
CA ARG A 299 17.08 -19.76 -23.42
C ARG A 299 15.97 -18.73 -23.68
N PRO A 300 15.79 -17.72 -22.81
CA PRO A 300 14.81 -16.66 -23.03
C PRO A 300 15.13 -15.83 -24.28
N VAL A 301 14.13 -15.60 -25.13
CA VAL A 301 14.18 -14.64 -26.26
C VAL A 301 13.61 -13.28 -25.89
N ALA A 302 12.73 -13.24 -24.89
CA ALA A 302 12.20 -12.02 -24.28
C ALA A 302 11.95 -12.26 -22.79
N GLN A 303 12.03 -11.20 -21.99
CA GLN A 303 11.78 -11.27 -20.55
C GLN A 303 11.26 -9.93 -20.03
N GLY A 304 10.52 -9.97 -18.92
CA GLY A 304 10.04 -8.78 -18.26
C GLY A 304 9.52 -9.07 -16.86
N ASN A 305 9.04 -8.03 -16.19
CA ASN A 305 8.39 -8.11 -14.89
C ASN A 305 6.97 -7.55 -14.99
N ILE A 306 6.02 -8.28 -14.41
CA ILE A 306 4.62 -7.88 -14.32
C ILE A 306 4.28 -7.72 -12.85
N GLN A 307 3.86 -6.54 -12.44
CA GLN A 307 3.41 -6.28 -11.07
C GLN A 307 1.89 -6.17 -11.05
N VAL A 308 1.22 -7.05 -10.31
CA VAL A 308 -0.24 -7.00 -10.14
C VAL A 308 -0.56 -6.40 -8.77
N LEU A 309 -1.26 -5.28 -8.77
CA LEU A 309 -1.71 -4.56 -7.58
C LEU A 309 -3.22 -4.80 -7.41
N ARG A 310 -3.64 -5.08 -6.17
CA ARG A 310 -5.05 -4.99 -5.79
C ARG A 310 -5.42 -3.52 -5.61
N ASP A 311 -5.68 -2.84 -6.73
CA ASP A 311 -5.91 -1.41 -6.76
C ASP A 311 -7.04 -1.08 -7.74
N PRO A 312 -8.15 -0.47 -7.30
CA PRO A 312 -9.18 0.00 -8.21
C PRO A 312 -8.73 1.21 -9.03
N GLY A 313 -7.67 1.93 -8.65
CA GLY A 313 -7.23 3.13 -9.36
C GLY A 313 -8.20 4.29 -9.23
N THR A 314 -8.93 4.37 -8.11
CA THR A 314 -9.89 5.45 -7.82
C THR A 314 -9.36 6.44 -6.79
N SER A 315 -8.15 6.21 -6.26
CA SER A 315 -7.50 7.08 -5.28
C SER A 315 -7.17 8.43 -5.91
N GLU A 316 -7.44 9.52 -5.20
CA GLU A 316 -7.07 10.85 -5.68
C GLU A 316 -5.55 11.00 -5.82
N LEU A 317 -5.13 11.71 -6.87
CA LEU A 317 -3.74 12.05 -7.08
C LEU A 317 -3.33 13.17 -6.10
N PRO A 318 -2.17 13.07 -5.41
CA PRO A 318 -1.69 14.14 -4.55
C PRO A 318 -1.56 15.44 -5.34
N ARG A 319 -2.25 16.50 -4.88
CA ARG A 319 -2.28 17.82 -5.52
C ARG A 319 -1.15 18.74 -5.08
N LEU A 320 -0.52 18.42 -3.95
CA LEU A 320 0.55 19.21 -3.35
C LEU A 320 1.83 18.37 -3.26
N PRO A 321 3.01 18.97 -3.47
CA PRO A 321 4.28 18.32 -3.19
C PRO A 321 4.37 17.91 -1.71
N PRO A 322 4.74 16.66 -1.41
CA PRO A 322 5.01 16.27 -0.03
C PRO A 322 6.30 16.94 0.46
N ALA A 323 6.43 17.12 1.78
CA ALA A 323 7.67 17.58 2.41
C ALA A 323 8.30 16.43 3.19
N THR A 324 9.62 16.27 3.07
CA THR A 324 10.39 15.26 3.82
C THR A 324 11.56 15.94 4.52
N GLN A 325 11.82 15.55 5.76
CA GLN A 325 12.98 16.00 6.53
C GLN A 325 13.98 14.85 6.68
N LEU A 326 15.28 15.18 6.60
CA LEU A 326 16.38 14.26 6.87
C LEU A 326 17.55 15.00 7.53
N ASP A 327 18.35 14.24 8.27
CA ASP A 327 19.55 14.75 8.94
C ASP A 327 20.81 14.31 8.20
N THR A 328 21.84 15.15 8.19
CA THR A 328 23.16 14.78 7.69
C THR A 328 23.96 13.99 8.72
N ASP A 329 23.51 12.76 8.98
CA ASP A 329 23.99 11.85 10.03
C ASP A 329 24.79 10.65 9.50
N GLY A 330 25.06 10.61 8.19
CA GLY A 330 25.81 9.54 7.54
C GLY A 330 24.96 8.38 7.03
N ARG A 331 23.63 8.43 7.23
CA ARG A 331 22.72 7.37 6.81
C ARG A 331 22.40 7.47 5.32
N ARG A 332 21.68 6.45 4.83
CA ARG A 332 21.11 6.43 3.49
C ARG A 332 19.61 6.63 3.59
N TYR A 333 19.12 7.67 2.94
CA TYR A 333 17.72 8.03 2.84
C TYR A 333 17.20 7.71 1.44
N THR A 334 15.97 7.17 1.37
CA THR A 334 15.26 7.00 0.11
C THR A 334 13.92 7.71 0.22
N ILE A 335 13.69 8.70 -0.65
CA ILE A 335 12.42 9.41 -0.75
C ILE A 335 11.70 8.90 -2.00
N LEU A 336 10.53 8.31 -1.78
CA LEU A 336 9.62 7.89 -2.84
C LEU A 336 8.57 8.99 -3.05
N TYR A 337 8.37 9.40 -4.30
CA TYR A 337 7.37 10.41 -4.66
C TYR A 337 6.43 9.91 -5.75
N GLN A 338 5.19 10.41 -5.77
CA GLN A 338 4.14 9.85 -6.63
C GLN A 338 3.76 10.76 -7.80
N ASN A 339 3.73 12.07 -7.59
CA ASN A 339 3.28 13.02 -8.61
C ASN A 339 4.24 14.21 -8.67
N HIS A 340 4.38 14.88 -7.54
CA HIS A 340 5.23 16.04 -7.39
C HIS A 340 6.53 15.66 -6.69
N LEU A 341 7.65 16.14 -7.23
CA LEU A 341 8.94 16.06 -6.55
C LEU A 341 8.83 16.77 -5.18
N PRO A 342 9.32 16.14 -4.12
CA PRO A 342 9.10 16.61 -2.76
C PRO A 342 9.87 17.90 -2.48
N GLU A 343 9.41 18.64 -1.49
CA GLU A 343 10.28 19.54 -0.73
C GLU A 343 11.21 18.68 0.16
N VAL A 344 12.51 18.97 0.14
CA VAL A 344 13.49 18.26 0.97
C VAL A 344 14.12 19.22 1.96
N ARG A 345 13.93 18.95 3.25
CA ARG A 345 14.50 19.69 4.36
C ARG A 345 15.67 18.91 4.91
N VAL A 346 16.85 19.49 4.82
CA VAL A 346 18.10 18.87 5.29
C VAL A 346 18.58 19.63 6.51
N THR A 347 18.88 18.93 7.60
CA THR A 347 19.36 19.50 8.86
C THR A 347 20.68 18.87 9.28
N TRP A 348 21.52 19.63 9.99
CA TRP A 348 22.71 19.12 10.69
C TRP A 348 22.50 19.31 12.20
N PRO A 349 21.99 18.29 12.91
CA PRO A 349 21.56 18.43 14.31
C PRO A 349 22.68 18.86 15.27
N ASP A 350 23.87 18.27 15.12
CA ASP A 350 25.03 18.50 15.99
C ASP A 350 26.02 19.52 15.40
N ALA A 351 25.52 20.48 14.61
CA ALA A 351 26.38 21.49 14.01
C ALA A 351 27.00 22.41 15.08
N PRO A 352 28.31 22.68 15.03
CA PRO A 352 28.92 23.68 15.89
C PRO A 352 28.40 25.08 15.52
N SER A 353 28.29 25.95 16.51
CA SER A 353 27.84 27.33 16.30
C SER A 353 28.80 28.10 15.40
N ALA A 354 28.31 28.53 14.24
CA ALA A 354 29.03 29.34 13.27
C ALA A 354 28.11 30.39 12.62
N GLU A 355 28.72 31.45 12.07
CA GLU A 355 28.00 32.52 11.36
C GLU A 355 27.47 32.09 9.99
N ARG A 356 28.13 31.13 9.35
CA ARG A 356 27.80 30.66 8.00
C ARG A 356 28.08 29.17 7.82
N TYR A 357 27.17 28.51 7.11
CA TYR A 357 27.25 27.11 6.72
C TYR A 357 27.10 26.97 5.21
N GLU A 358 27.58 25.87 4.69
CA GLU A 358 27.47 25.50 3.28
C GLU A 358 26.98 24.05 3.18
N LEU A 359 25.95 23.83 2.37
CA LEU A 359 25.53 22.48 1.99
C LEU A 359 26.15 22.13 0.65
N GLN A 360 27.01 21.11 0.65
CA GLN A 360 27.55 20.49 -0.55
C GLN A 360 26.60 19.38 -1.00
N LEU A 361 26.17 19.47 -2.25
CA LEU A 361 25.30 18.52 -2.93
C LEU A 361 26.04 17.95 -4.14
N THR A 362 26.27 16.64 -4.15
CA THR A 362 26.96 15.96 -5.24
C THR A 362 26.11 14.80 -5.74
N GLY A 363 25.73 14.79 -7.01
CA GLY A 363 25.04 13.70 -7.71
C GLY A 363 25.66 13.47 -9.08
N GLU A 364 25.19 12.46 -9.81
CA GLU A 364 25.82 12.01 -11.07
C GLU A 364 26.05 13.11 -12.11
N ARG A 365 25.14 14.10 -12.18
CA ARG A 365 25.22 15.23 -13.14
C ARG A 365 25.11 16.60 -12.45
N LEU A 366 25.23 16.64 -11.13
CA LEU A 366 24.94 17.83 -10.34
C LEU A 366 25.95 17.96 -9.21
N ALA A 367 26.77 19.00 -9.22
CA ALA A 367 27.61 19.38 -8.09
C ALA A 367 27.33 20.84 -7.74
N LYS A 368 26.88 21.11 -6.51
CA LYS A 368 26.53 22.46 -6.04
C LYS A 368 26.95 22.65 -4.59
N THR A 369 27.41 23.87 -4.28
CA THR A 369 27.62 24.34 -2.91
C THR A 369 26.59 25.44 -2.64
N LEU A 370 25.81 25.27 -1.58
CA LEU A 370 24.64 26.10 -1.27
C LEU A 370 24.87 26.79 0.08
N PRO A 371 25.10 28.11 0.11
CA PRO A 371 25.31 28.84 1.36
C PRO A 371 24.00 28.96 2.15
N THR A 372 24.08 28.89 3.48
CA THR A 372 22.95 29.10 4.39
C THR A 372 23.40 29.67 5.74
N PRO A 373 22.62 30.57 6.35
CA PRO A 373 22.94 31.14 7.66
C PRO A 373 22.62 30.19 8.82
N ARG A 374 22.01 29.03 8.55
CA ARG A 374 21.61 28.03 9.56
C ARG A 374 22.16 26.66 9.17
N PRO A 375 22.34 25.73 10.13
CA PRO A 375 22.67 24.33 9.85
C PRO A 375 21.47 23.55 9.29
N ALA A 376 20.77 24.18 8.36
CA ALA A 376 19.56 23.70 7.72
C ALA A 376 19.44 24.29 6.31
N TYR A 377 18.94 23.50 5.37
CA TYR A 377 18.65 23.93 4.00
C TYR A 377 17.33 23.34 3.53
N VAL A 378 16.56 24.12 2.77
CA VAL A 378 15.28 23.68 2.21
C VAL A 378 15.36 23.74 0.69
N PHE A 379 15.31 22.57 0.07
CA PHE A 379 15.10 22.42 -1.36
C PHE A 379 13.62 22.53 -1.65
N LYS A 380 13.22 23.60 -2.35
CA LYS A 380 11.83 23.78 -2.81
C LYS A 380 11.41 22.61 -3.71
N PRO A 381 10.11 22.33 -3.82
CA PRO A 381 9.60 21.31 -4.74
C PRO A 381 10.20 21.44 -6.15
N ALA A 382 10.53 20.30 -6.77
CA ALA A 382 11.13 20.19 -8.10
C ALA A 382 12.52 20.84 -8.30
N THR A 383 13.18 21.36 -7.24
CA THR A 383 14.55 21.89 -7.36
C THR A 383 15.62 20.79 -7.31
N LEU A 384 15.34 19.69 -6.61
CA LEU A 384 16.11 18.45 -6.66
C LEU A 384 15.42 17.49 -7.64
N PRO A 385 16.06 17.09 -8.75
CA PRO A 385 15.49 16.10 -9.65
C PRO A 385 15.52 14.69 -9.04
N GLU A 386 14.85 13.75 -9.67
CA GLU A 386 15.04 12.32 -9.41
C GLU A 386 16.53 11.94 -9.58
N GLY A 387 17.06 11.12 -8.66
CA GLY A 387 18.46 10.72 -8.70
C GLY A 387 19.04 10.32 -7.34
N THR A 388 20.34 10.03 -7.34
CA THR A 388 21.12 9.77 -6.11
C THR A 388 22.11 10.90 -5.88
N PHE A 389 22.18 11.35 -4.63
CA PHE A 389 22.96 12.49 -4.18
C PHE A 389 23.70 12.16 -2.88
N ALA A 390 24.87 12.76 -2.69
CA ALA A 390 25.60 12.86 -1.45
C ALA A 390 25.45 14.28 -0.90
N LEU A 391 25.14 14.39 0.38
CA LEU A 391 24.91 15.62 1.11
C LEU A 391 25.95 15.75 2.24
N VAL A 392 26.66 16.88 2.27
CA VAL A 392 27.61 17.22 3.34
C VAL A 392 27.42 18.67 3.72
N PHE A 393 27.12 18.95 5.00
CA PHE A 393 27.24 20.29 5.54
C PHE A 393 28.68 20.58 5.95
N ALA A 394 29.11 21.82 5.76
CA ALA A 394 30.36 22.35 6.28
C ALA A 394 30.14 23.72 6.91
N VAL A 395 30.91 24.05 7.93
CA VAL A 395 31.09 25.44 8.37
C VAL A 395 31.92 26.18 7.34
N ALA A 396 31.63 27.46 7.05
CA ALA A 396 32.47 28.24 6.15
C ALA A 396 33.80 28.63 6.84
N GLY A 397 34.96 28.34 6.22
CA GLY A 397 36.29 28.76 6.70
C GLY A 397 37.37 27.67 6.66
N GLU A 398 38.62 28.05 6.97
CA GLU A 398 39.73 27.09 7.13
C GLU A 398 39.55 26.23 8.39
N GLY A 399 39.81 24.91 8.29
CA GLY A 399 39.57 23.97 9.39
C GLY A 399 38.09 23.64 9.65
N ALA A 400 37.21 23.96 8.70
CA ALA A 400 35.77 23.76 8.77
C ALA A 400 35.34 22.37 9.27
N ALA A 401 34.60 22.36 10.38
CA ALA A 401 33.84 21.19 10.79
C ALA A 401 32.85 20.78 9.68
N ARG A 402 32.68 19.48 9.48
CA ARG A 402 31.78 18.90 8.48
C ARG A 402 30.82 17.91 9.12
N SER A 403 29.62 17.82 8.57
CA SER A 403 28.71 16.73 8.89
C SER A 403 29.20 15.41 8.31
N ALA A 404 28.60 14.30 8.73
CA ALA A 404 28.76 13.04 8.04
C ALA A 404 28.17 13.11 6.62
N GLU A 405 28.82 12.45 5.67
CA GLU A 405 28.31 12.33 4.29
C GLU A 405 27.09 11.44 4.25
N THR A 406 25.97 12.02 3.84
CA THR A 406 24.65 11.37 3.88
C THR A 406 24.15 11.14 2.48
N ALA A 407 23.76 9.90 2.16
CA ALA A 407 23.26 9.56 0.84
C ALA A 407 21.74 9.78 0.77
N LEU A 408 21.28 10.46 -0.27
CA LEU A 408 19.87 10.69 -0.57
C LEU A 408 19.55 10.13 -1.96
N THR A 409 18.60 9.21 -2.02
CA THR A 409 18.02 8.73 -3.28
C THR A 409 16.58 9.21 -3.38
N ILE A 410 16.26 10.00 -4.40
CA ILE A 410 14.88 10.42 -4.73
C ILE A 410 14.45 9.58 -5.93
N ARG A 411 13.29 8.92 -5.86
CA ARG A 411 12.76 8.08 -6.95
C ARG A 411 11.24 8.13 -7.05
N PHE A 412 10.74 8.03 -8.27
CA PHE A 412 9.31 7.85 -8.52
C PHE A 412 8.81 6.50 -7.97
N ASP A 413 7.69 6.53 -7.28
CA ASP A 413 6.98 5.36 -6.81
C ASP A 413 6.11 4.77 -7.94
N ASN A 414 6.66 3.82 -8.68
CA ASN A 414 5.91 3.12 -9.74
C ASN A 414 4.75 2.25 -9.22
N ALA A 415 4.58 2.10 -7.90
CA ALA A 415 3.41 1.45 -7.32
C ALA A 415 2.31 2.44 -6.91
N ALA A 416 2.58 3.75 -6.97
CA ALA A 416 1.61 4.79 -6.68
C ALA A 416 0.56 4.93 -7.79
N PRO A 417 -0.64 5.46 -7.47
CA PRO A 417 -1.61 5.83 -8.49
C PRO A 417 -1.00 6.83 -9.48
N THR A 418 -0.89 6.41 -10.74
CA THR A 418 -0.41 7.25 -11.87
C THR A 418 -1.56 7.92 -12.60
N ALA A 419 -2.78 7.49 -12.31
CA ALA A 419 -4.02 7.99 -12.84
C ALA A 419 -5.17 7.74 -11.85
N VAL A 420 -6.26 8.46 -12.05
CA VAL A 420 -7.57 8.16 -11.44
C VAL A 420 -8.50 7.72 -12.55
N VAL A 421 -9.02 6.51 -12.48
CA VAL A 421 -10.04 6.00 -13.42
C VAL A 421 -11.40 6.08 -12.73
N ARG A 422 -12.22 7.05 -13.15
CA ARG A 422 -13.55 7.32 -12.56
C ARG A 422 -14.62 6.40 -13.12
N ALA A 423 -14.60 6.17 -14.44
CA ALA A 423 -15.50 5.26 -15.12
C ALA A 423 -14.78 4.35 -16.13
N PRO A 424 -15.31 3.14 -16.38
CA PRO A 424 -16.43 2.55 -15.65
C PRO A 424 -16.01 2.09 -14.26
N ARG A 425 -16.95 1.96 -13.32
CA ARG A 425 -16.69 1.26 -12.05
C ARG A 425 -16.65 -0.25 -12.29
N ASP A 426 -15.77 -0.96 -11.59
CA ASP A 426 -15.67 -2.42 -11.70
C ASP A 426 -17.02 -3.08 -11.38
N ARG A 427 -17.44 -4.03 -12.22
CA ARG A 427 -18.72 -4.75 -12.13
C ARG A 427 -19.95 -3.85 -12.12
N ARG A 428 -19.90 -2.69 -12.80
CA ARG A 428 -21.03 -1.75 -12.93
C ARG A 428 -21.40 -1.42 -14.38
N PHE A 429 -20.91 -2.19 -15.34
CA PHE A 429 -21.25 -2.05 -16.76
C PHE A 429 -21.49 -3.44 -17.39
N LYS A 430 -22.12 -3.51 -18.57
CA LYS A 430 -22.39 -4.77 -19.28
C LYS A 430 -21.40 -4.96 -20.44
N ALA A 431 -21.03 -6.21 -20.71
CA ALA A 431 -20.23 -6.53 -21.89
C ALA A 431 -21.05 -6.35 -23.18
N GLY A 432 -20.38 -6.11 -24.31
CA GLY A 432 -20.99 -5.96 -25.63
C GLY A 432 -21.66 -4.61 -25.91
N GLN A 433 -21.82 -3.75 -24.90
CA GLN A 433 -22.33 -2.39 -25.07
C GLN A 433 -21.17 -1.37 -25.10
N PRO A 434 -21.36 -0.19 -25.74
CA PRO A 434 -20.45 0.93 -25.57
C PRO A 434 -20.40 1.36 -24.10
N VAL A 435 -19.19 1.49 -23.55
CA VAL A 435 -18.94 1.83 -22.15
C VAL A 435 -18.12 3.10 -22.12
N GLU A 436 -18.59 4.09 -21.37
CA GLU A 436 -17.84 5.31 -21.12
C GLU A 436 -16.63 5.02 -20.22
N VAL A 437 -15.48 5.53 -20.65
CA VAL A 437 -14.20 5.43 -19.96
C VAL A 437 -13.73 6.86 -19.70
N GLU A 438 -13.55 7.21 -18.43
CA GLU A 438 -13.11 8.56 -18.05
C GLU A 438 -12.25 8.56 -16.79
N GLY A 439 -11.43 9.60 -16.68
CA GLY A 439 -10.50 9.76 -15.58
C GLY A 439 -9.51 10.90 -15.76
N ILE A 440 -8.46 10.88 -14.95
CA ILE A 440 -7.38 11.86 -14.94
C ILE A 440 -6.06 11.11 -15.01
N ALA A 441 -5.16 11.53 -15.88
CA ALA A 441 -3.78 11.04 -15.92
C ALA A 441 -2.82 12.09 -15.36
N LEU A 442 -1.66 11.67 -14.86
CA LEU A 442 -0.59 12.62 -14.57
C LEU A 442 -0.03 13.23 -15.88
N PRO A 443 0.59 14.43 -15.83
CA PRO A 443 1.26 15.01 -16.98
C PRO A 443 2.29 14.06 -17.60
N GLY A 444 2.36 14.05 -18.94
CA GLY A 444 3.31 13.24 -19.71
C GLY A 444 2.86 11.80 -20.01
N TRP A 445 1.75 11.34 -19.42
CA TRP A 445 1.18 10.03 -19.72
C TRP A 445 0.34 10.09 -21.00
N GLN A 446 0.42 9.01 -21.79
CA GLN A 446 -0.49 8.74 -22.90
C GLN A 446 -1.50 7.68 -22.46
N VAL A 447 -2.78 7.89 -22.80
CA VAL A 447 -3.86 6.98 -22.41
C VAL A 447 -4.44 6.33 -23.65
N SER A 448 -4.63 5.01 -23.61
CA SER A 448 -5.30 4.27 -24.67
C SER A 448 -6.11 3.12 -24.09
N SER A 449 -7.04 2.59 -24.87
CA SER A 449 -7.75 1.36 -24.54
C SER A 449 -7.88 0.53 -25.80
N ARG A 450 -7.42 -0.73 -25.74
CA ARG A 450 -7.35 -1.62 -26.92
C ARG A 450 -6.57 -1.04 -28.10
N GLY A 451 -5.52 -0.26 -27.82
CA GLY A 451 -4.72 0.42 -28.84
C GLY A 451 -5.29 1.73 -29.33
N GLU A 452 -6.58 2.01 -29.11
CA GLU A 452 -7.21 3.28 -29.48
C GLU A 452 -6.87 4.38 -28.47
N PRO A 453 -6.30 5.52 -28.90
CA PRO A 453 -5.98 6.64 -28.02
C PRO A 453 -7.22 7.25 -27.36
N LEU A 454 -7.13 7.57 -26.08
CA LEU A 454 -8.09 8.38 -25.35
C LEU A 454 -7.49 9.77 -25.16
N ALA A 455 -8.07 10.76 -25.84
CA ALA A 455 -7.55 12.12 -25.85
C ALA A 455 -7.56 12.74 -24.45
N LEU A 456 -6.47 13.45 -24.11
CA LEU A 456 -6.33 14.21 -22.88
C LEU A 456 -6.63 15.68 -23.15
N ASP A 457 -7.43 16.29 -22.29
CA ASP A 457 -7.65 17.74 -22.30
C ASP A 457 -6.47 18.50 -21.64
N PRO A 458 -6.45 19.84 -21.66
CA PRO A 458 -5.38 20.62 -21.01
C PRO A 458 -5.27 20.44 -19.49
N GLN A 459 -6.27 19.82 -18.85
CA GLN A 459 -6.27 19.45 -17.43
C GLN A 459 -5.92 17.96 -17.24
N HIS A 460 -5.47 17.28 -18.30
CA HIS A 460 -5.13 15.86 -18.32
C HIS A 460 -6.29 14.93 -17.95
N ARG A 461 -7.53 15.37 -18.18
CA ARG A 461 -8.71 14.50 -18.14
C ARG A 461 -8.81 13.74 -19.44
N PHE A 462 -9.05 12.44 -19.37
CA PHE A 462 -9.42 11.64 -20.54
C PHE A 462 -10.89 11.25 -20.45
N SER A 463 -11.53 11.17 -21.60
CA SER A 463 -12.87 10.61 -21.76
C SER A 463 -12.98 9.93 -23.13
N GLY A 464 -13.81 8.91 -23.23
CA GLY A 464 -14.07 8.21 -24.48
C GLY A 464 -15.01 7.04 -24.29
N THR A 465 -15.35 6.36 -25.38
CA THR A 465 -16.23 5.20 -25.36
C THR A 465 -15.48 3.96 -25.85
N VAL A 466 -15.59 2.87 -25.11
CA VAL A 466 -14.94 1.59 -25.41
C VAL A 466 -16.00 0.49 -25.39
N THR A 467 -15.98 -0.40 -26.38
CA THR A 467 -16.87 -1.57 -26.39
C THR A 467 -16.10 -2.81 -25.93
N LEU A 468 -16.60 -3.49 -24.88
CA LEU A 468 -16.05 -4.76 -24.42
C LEU A 468 -16.59 -5.92 -25.27
N GLY A 469 -15.87 -6.31 -26.31
CA GLY A 469 -16.15 -7.51 -27.11
C GLY A 469 -15.20 -8.68 -26.83
N PRO A 470 -15.58 -9.92 -27.23
CA PRO A 470 -14.69 -11.10 -27.24
C PRO A 470 -13.38 -10.83 -27.99
N PRO A 471 -12.28 -11.53 -27.65
CA PRO A 471 -12.13 -12.57 -26.63
C PRO A 471 -11.93 -12.04 -25.19
N TRP A 472 -12.05 -10.73 -24.99
CA TRP A 472 -11.63 -10.06 -23.76
C TRP A 472 -12.71 -10.11 -22.67
N ARG A 473 -12.28 -10.36 -21.42
CA ARG A 473 -13.16 -10.36 -20.24
C ARG A 473 -13.13 -9.05 -19.45
N ALA A 474 -12.25 -8.11 -19.82
CA ALA A 474 -12.11 -6.81 -19.18
C ALA A 474 -11.87 -5.70 -20.21
N ILE A 475 -12.18 -4.47 -19.80
CA ILE A 475 -11.60 -3.26 -20.40
C ILE A 475 -10.26 -3.03 -19.69
N ALA A 476 -9.19 -2.89 -20.45
CA ALA A 476 -7.88 -2.52 -19.96
C ALA A 476 -7.52 -1.13 -20.50
N ILE A 477 -7.42 -0.18 -19.58
CA ILE A 477 -7.02 1.20 -19.89
C ILE A 477 -5.52 1.27 -19.68
N ARG A 478 -4.79 1.47 -20.76
CA ARG A 478 -3.34 1.53 -20.81
C ARG A 478 -2.88 2.96 -20.61
N PHE A 479 -1.96 3.15 -19.69
CA PHE A 479 -1.24 4.39 -19.46
C PHE A 479 0.23 4.13 -19.78
N GLU A 480 0.82 4.93 -20.65
CA GLU A 480 2.24 4.83 -21.01
C GLU A 480 2.97 6.15 -20.78
N HIS A 481 4.16 6.05 -20.19
CA HIS A 481 5.06 7.18 -20.01
C HIS A 481 6.50 6.74 -20.29
N ARG A 482 7.23 7.53 -21.08
CA ARG A 482 8.59 7.22 -21.56
C ARG A 482 9.55 6.79 -20.44
N GLU A 483 9.48 7.46 -19.30
CA GLU A 483 10.39 7.23 -18.16
C GLU A 483 9.76 6.40 -17.03
N ARG A 484 8.43 6.27 -16.99
CA ARG A 484 7.71 5.65 -15.86
C ARG A 484 7.07 4.31 -16.24
N GLY A 485 7.24 3.89 -17.49
CA GLY A 485 6.79 2.59 -17.98
C GLY A 485 5.30 2.56 -18.33
N VAL A 486 4.71 1.38 -18.21
CA VAL A 486 3.35 1.10 -18.66
C VAL A 486 2.51 0.60 -17.49
N HIS A 487 1.31 1.15 -17.36
CA HIS A 487 0.31 0.75 -16.37
C HIS A 487 -0.98 0.35 -17.07
N TYR A 488 -1.65 -0.69 -16.57
CA TYR A 488 -2.97 -1.11 -17.03
C TYR A 488 -3.96 -1.03 -15.88
N TYR A 489 -5.09 -0.37 -16.08
CA TYR A 489 -6.20 -0.34 -15.13
C TYR A 489 -7.33 -1.22 -15.67
N LEU A 490 -7.69 -2.25 -14.91
CA LEU A 490 -8.69 -3.23 -15.33
C LEU A 490 -10.08 -2.87 -14.83
N ARG A 491 -11.07 -3.10 -15.68
CA ARG A 491 -12.50 -3.00 -15.36
C ARG A 491 -13.22 -4.20 -15.95
N ARG A 492 -13.85 -5.01 -15.09
CA ARG A 492 -14.66 -6.17 -15.51
C ARG A 492 -16.14 -5.82 -15.50
N PRO A 493 -16.93 -6.36 -16.44
CA PRO A 493 -18.37 -6.12 -16.50
C PRO A 493 -19.08 -6.80 -15.32
N ALA A 494 -20.34 -6.42 -15.09
CA ALA A 494 -21.23 -7.10 -14.17
C ALA A 494 -21.59 -8.50 -14.70
N GLY A 495 -21.70 -9.47 -13.79
CA GLY A 495 -21.95 -10.87 -14.11
C GLY A 495 -20.65 -11.68 -14.27
N ARG A 496 -20.73 -13.01 -14.17
CA ARG A 496 -19.61 -13.88 -14.53
C ARG A 496 -19.41 -13.79 -16.05
N PRO A 497 -18.16 -13.67 -16.55
CA PRO A 497 -17.91 -13.84 -17.98
C PRO A 497 -18.46 -15.21 -18.38
N ARG A 498 -19.38 -15.24 -19.35
CA ARG A 498 -19.98 -16.47 -19.87
C ARG A 498 -19.07 -17.14 -20.88
#